data_AF-A0A822GL20-F1
#
_entry.id   AF-A0A822GL20-F1
#
_cell.length_a   1.000
_cell.length_b   1.000
_cell.length_c   1.000
_cell.angle_alpha   90.00
_cell.angle_beta   90.00
_cell.angle_gamma   90.00
#
_symmetry.space_group_name_H-M   'P 1'
#
loop_
_entity.id
_entity.type
_entity.pdbx_description
1 polymer ?
#
loop_
_entity_poly.entity_id
_entity_poly.type
_entity_poly.pdbx_seq_one_letter_code
_entity_poly.pdbx_strand_id
1 'polypeptide(L)'
;TKNQIVTWWSVNSCSSSVNVIKDFLGNKKNSTLFMIEALNGKKVSGYTEYETEDEVILRMGSQFRVKSDPLEQSNGSYLVHLIEIDDNDDEPLASAMNNMKLSAAQPSIKTTSSKLFKLFLNAITFYIKYIRIYTE
;
A
#
# COMPACT_ATOMS: atom_id res chain seq x y z
N THR A 1 -3.02 -11.25 -3.69
CA THR A 1 -2.59 -12.64 -3.39
C THR A 1 -1.09 -12.69 -3.34
N LYS A 2 -0.48 -13.76 -2.80
CA LYS A 2 0.99 -13.89 -2.70
C LYS A 2 1.68 -13.60 -4.04
N ASN A 3 2.84 -12.94 -4.00
CA ASN A 3 3.69 -12.53 -5.12
C ASN A 3 3.07 -11.49 -6.08
N GLN A 4 1.86 -11.02 -5.82
CA GLN A 4 1.29 -9.92 -6.60
C GLN A 4 2.09 -8.64 -6.35
N ILE A 5 2.40 -7.92 -7.43
CA ILE A 5 3.03 -6.60 -7.39
C ILE A 5 1.94 -5.54 -7.37
N VAL A 6 2.09 -4.55 -6.50
CA VAL A 6 1.20 -3.39 -6.39
C VAL A 6 2.03 -2.11 -6.42
N THR A 7 1.62 -1.15 -7.26
CA THR A 7 2.21 0.18 -7.28
C THR A 7 1.44 1.09 -6.34
N TRP A 8 2.15 1.74 -5.42
CA TRP A 8 1.55 2.56 -4.38
C TRP A 8 1.51 4.04 -4.78
N TRP A 9 0.43 4.46 -5.41
CA TRP A 9 0.31 5.83 -5.94
C TRP A 9 -0.02 6.88 -4.88
N SER A 10 -0.70 6.49 -3.80
CA SER A 10 -1.17 7.43 -2.79
C SER A 10 -0.09 7.79 -1.78
N VAL A 11 -0.03 9.06 -1.41
CA VAL A 11 0.62 9.49 -0.16
C VAL A 11 -0.31 9.10 0.98
N ASN A 12 0.20 8.31 1.92
CA ASN A 12 -0.50 8.03 3.16
C ASN A 12 0.43 8.14 4.35
N SER A 13 -0.15 8.61 5.44
CA SER A 13 0.45 8.54 6.76
C SER A 13 0.47 7.09 7.22
N CYS A 14 1.62 6.64 7.69
CA CYS A 14 1.85 5.32 8.26
C CYS A 14 2.59 5.48 9.58
N SER A 15 2.58 4.46 10.44
CA SER A 15 3.30 4.52 11.71
C SER A 15 4.20 3.30 11.87
N SER A 16 5.35 3.49 12.54
CA SER A 16 6.15 2.37 13.06
C SER A 16 5.82 2.00 14.51
N SER A 17 4.95 2.76 15.17
CA SER A 17 4.54 2.54 16.56
C SER A 17 3.35 1.58 16.65
N VAL A 18 3.55 0.44 17.30
CA VAL A 18 2.49 -0.57 17.51
C VAL A 18 1.34 0.00 18.33
N ASN A 19 1.62 0.90 19.29
CA ASN A 19 0.60 1.50 20.14
C ASN A 19 -0.33 2.42 19.34
N VAL A 20 0.25 3.31 18.50
CA VAL A 20 -0.51 4.21 17.62
C VAL A 20 -1.40 3.41 16.67
N ILE A 21 -0.88 2.33 16.11
CA ILE A 21 -1.63 1.44 15.22
C ILE A 21 -2.76 0.73 15.96
N LYS A 22 -2.50 0.24 17.17
CA LYS A 22 -3.51 -0.41 18.01
C LYS A 22 -4.63 0.57 18.36
N ASP A 23 -4.29 1.81 18.73
CA ASP A 23 -5.26 2.85 19.06
C ASP A 23 -6.08 3.27 17.83
N PHE A 24 -5.43 3.39 16.66
CA PHE A 24 -6.10 3.69 15.40
C PHE A 24 -7.04 2.57 14.94
N LEU A 25 -6.64 1.30 15.12
CA LEU A 25 -7.48 0.12 14.88
C LEU A 25 -8.69 0.11 15.84
N GLY A 26 -8.44 0.35 17.12
CA GLY A 26 -9.44 0.25 18.18
C GLY A 26 -10.21 -1.08 18.10
N ASN A 27 -11.53 -1.00 18.09
CA ASN A 27 -12.44 -2.15 17.97
C ASN A 27 -13.06 -2.31 16.57
N LYS A 28 -12.45 -1.70 15.53
CA LYS A 28 -12.96 -1.77 14.16
C LYS A 28 -12.95 -3.21 13.67
N LYS A 29 -14.01 -3.58 12.95
CA LYS A 29 -14.18 -4.87 12.27
C LYS A 29 -14.07 -4.67 10.77
N ASN A 30 -13.81 -5.73 10.02
CA ASN A 30 -13.72 -5.69 8.56
C ASN A 30 -12.70 -4.65 8.04
N SER A 31 -11.59 -4.48 8.77
CA SER A 31 -10.51 -3.54 8.42
C SER A 31 -9.35 -4.25 7.73
N THR A 32 -8.54 -3.52 6.96
CA THR A 32 -7.30 -4.07 6.40
C THR A 32 -6.09 -3.36 7.03
N LEU A 33 -5.20 -4.16 7.61
CA LEU A 33 -3.89 -3.74 8.09
C LEU A 33 -2.83 -4.16 7.08
N PHE A 34 -2.07 -3.21 6.57
CA PHE A 34 -0.88 -3.47 5.77
C PHE A 34 0.33 -3.49 6.68
N MET A 35 1.05 -4.61 6.70
CA MET A 35 2.38 -4.71 7.29
C MET A 35 3.39 -4.55 6.18
N ILE A 36 4.25 -3.54 6.27
CA ILE A 36 5.08 -3.11 5.16
C ILE A 36 6.53 -3.04 5.60
N GLU A 37 7.38 -3.75 4.87
CA GLU A 37 8.83 -3.60 4.94
C GLU A 37 9.21 -2.57 3.87
N ALA A 38 9.56 -1.35 4.28
CA ALA A 38 9.88 -0.25 3.38
C ALA A 38 11.39 0.01 3.38
N LEU A 39 11.94 0.22 2.18
CA LEU A 39 13.32 0.63 1.93
C LEU A 39 13.42 2.16 1.93
N ASN A 40 12.45 2.84 1.31
CA ASN A 40 12.52 4.28 1.02
C ASN A 40 11.55 5.12 1.86
N GLY A 41 11.00 4.57 2.96
CA GLY A 41 10.13 5.30 3.87
C GLY A 41 10.84 6.47 4.56
N LYS A 42 10.18 7.62 4.69
CA LYS A 42 10.71 8.80 5.37
C LYS A 42 9.99 9.04 6.68
N LYS A 43 10.74 9.02 7.78
CA LYS A 43 10.27 9.54 9.06
C LYS A 43 10.11 11.05 8.94
N VAL A 44 8.99 11.57 9.42
CA VAL A 44 8.67 13.00 9.34
C VAL A 44 8.60 13.67 10.72
N SER A 45 9.20 13.04 11.74
CA SER A 45 9.43 13.64 13.05
C SER A 45 10.10 15.01 12.92
N GLY A 46 9.64 16.00 13.68
CA GLY A 46 10.05 17.40 13.58
C GLY A 46 9.28 18.23 12.53
N TYR A 47 8.47 17.59 11.69
CA TYR A 47 7.60 18.24 10.70
C TYR A 47 6.12 17.92 10.88
N THR A 48 5.78 16.94 11.72
CA THR A 48 4.41 16.49 11.97
C THR A 48 3.84 17.19 13.20
N GLU A 49 2.52 17.38 13.24
CA GLU A 49 1.83 17.93 14.41
C GLU A 49 1.88 16.95 15.60
N TYR A 50 1.88 15.65 15.31
CA TYR A 50 1.81 14.59 16.32
C TYR A 50 3.13 13.79 16.39
N GLU A 51 4.12 14.35 17.09
CA GLU A 51 5.48 13.78 17.18
C GLU A 51 5.56 12.36 17.76
N THR A 52 4.57 11.95 18.55
CA THR A 52 4.54 10.62 19.18
C THR A 52 3.97 9.53 18.28
N GLU A 53 3.56 9.86 17.05
CA GLU A 53 2.99 8.89 16.12
C GLU A 53 4.04 8.04 15.40
N ASP A 54 5.33 8.38 15.51
CA ASP A 54 6.41 7.77 14.72
C ASP A 54 6.02 7.68 13.23
N GLU A 55 5.55 8.81 12.69
CA GLU A 55 4.98 8.88 11.35
C GLU A 55 6.04 8.63 10.26
N VAL A 56 5.67 7.79 9.30
CA VAL A 56 6.45 7.42 8.14
C VAL A 56 5.63 7.66 6.87
N ILE A 57 6.15 8.48 5.97
CA ILE A 57 5.58 8.70 4.64
C ILE A 57 6.30 7.82 3.62
N LEU A 58 5.52 7.13 2.80
CA LEU A 58 6.05 6.39 1.65
C LEU A 58 6.13 7.26 0.40
N ARG A 59 7.11 6.93 -0.43
CA ARG A 59 7.25 7.53 -1.76
C ARG A 59 6.09 7.09 -2.67
N MET A 60 5.50 8.06 -3.36
CA MET A 60 4.53 7.78 -4.42
C MET A 60 5.20 6.99 -5.55
N GLY A 61 4.53 5.95 -6.01
CA GLY A 61 5.04 5.08 -7.07
C GLY A 61 5.93 3.95 -6.57
N SER A 62 6.22 3.84 -5.27
CA SER A 62 6.91 2.67 -4.70
C SER A 62 6.15 1.39 -5.07
N GLN A 63 6.89 0.37 -5.51
CA GLN A 63 6.33 -0.94 -5.81
C GLN A 63 6.50 -1.87 -4.63
N PHE A 64 5.46 -2.65 -4.35
CA PHE A 64 5.47 -3.62 -3.28
C PHE A 64 5.08 -5.00 -3.79
N ARG A 65 5.73 -6.03 -3.28
CA ARG A 65 5.35 -7.42 -3.47
C ARG A 65 4.59 -7.92 -2.26
N VAL A 66 3.47 -8.60 -2.48
CA VAL A 66 2.76 -9.31 -1.41
C VAL A 66 3.58 -10.53 -0.98
N LYS A 67 4.07 -10.54 0.26
CA LYS A 67 4.99 -11.57 0.79
C LYS A 67 4.31 -12.93 0.99
N SER A 68 3.07 -12.91 1.48
CA SER A 68 2.27 -14.09 1.80
C SER A 68 0.81 -13.83 1.50
N ASP A 69 0.00 -14.89 1.41
CA ASP A 69 -1.43 -14.70 1.29
C ASP A 69 -1.99 -13.93 2.50
N PRO A 70 -3.02 -13.07 2.29
CA PRO A 70 -3.60 -12.29 3.38
C PRO A 70 -4.11 -13.18 4.51
N LEU A 71 -3.83 -12.78 5.74
CA LEU A 71 -4.33 -13.46 6.93
C LEU A 71 -5.68 -12.85 7.33
N GLU A 72 -6.73 -13.65 7.29
CA GLU A 72 -8.05 -13.28 7.82
C GLU A 72 -8.08 -13.44 9.35
N GLN A 73 -8.62 -12.44 10.03
CA GLN A 73 -8.81 -12.41 11.47
C GLN A 73 -10.25 -12.74 11.83
N SER A 74 -10.47 -13.22 13.06
CA SER A 74 -11.80 -13.64 13.55
C SER A 74 -12.86 -12.52 13.56
N ASN A 75 -12.45 -11.26 13.47
CA ASN A 75 -13.32 -10.09 13.40
C ASN A 75 -13.61 -9.63 11.95
N GLY A 76 -13.24 -10.44 10.95
CA GLY A 76 -13.38 -10.13 9.52
C GLY A 76 -12.32 -9.17 8.96
N SER A 77 -11.33 -8.77 9.78
CA SER A 77 -10.21 -7.95 9.31
C SER A 77 -9.16 -8.78 8.58
N TYR A 78 -8.40 -8.14 7.70
CA TYR A 78 -7.30 -8.76 6.95
C TYR A 78 -5.95 -8.13 7.33
N LEU A 79 -4.92 -8.96 7.43
CA LEU A 79 -3.52 -8.54 7.49
C LEU A 79 -2.84 -8.87 6.15
N VAL A 80 -2.29 -7.86 5.48
CA VAL A 80 -1.59 -7.99 4.21
C VAL A 80 -0.13 -7.61 4.40
N HIS A 81 0.79 -8.55 4.12
CA HIS A 81 2.23 -8.29 4.24
C HIS A 81 2.82 -7.88 2.89
N LEU A 82 3.40 -6.68 2.83
CA LEU A 82 4.05 -6.09 1.69
C LEU A 82 5.55 -5.89 1.95
N ILE A 83 6.37 -6.08 0.93
CA ILE A 83 7.80 -5.72 0.94
C ILE A 83 8.04 -4.79 -0.25
N GLU A 84 8.68 -3.65 -0.01
CA GLU A 84 9.10 -2.73 -1.08
C GLU A 84 10.14 -3.43 -1.97
N ILE A 85 9.94 -3.32 -3.27
CA ILE A 85 10.87 -3.85 -4.27
C ILE A 85 11.97 -2.80 -4.45
N ASP A 86 13.24 -3.21 -4.36
CA ASP A 86 14.36 -2.34 -4.74
C ASP A 86 14.40 -2.22 -6.26
N ASP A 87 14.55 -1.01 -6.77
CA ASP A 87 14.75 -0.77 -8.21
C ASP A 87 16.07 -1.38 -8.72
N ASN A 88 17.00 -1.74 -7.82
CA ASN A 88 18.26 -2.42 -8.12
C ASN A 88 18.19 -3.95 -8.06
N ASP A 89 17.08 -4.52 -7.58
CA ASP A 89 16.88 -5.97 -7.65
C ASP A 89 16.46 -6.32 -9.08
N ASP A 90 17.44 -6.67 -9.91
CA ASP A 90 17.29 -7.17 -11.29
C ASP A 90 16.58 -8.55 -11.35
N GLU A 91 15.42 -8.71 -10.71
CA GLU A 91 14.49 -9.79 -11.05
C GLU A 91 13.74 -9.40 -12.33
N PRO A 92 13.92 -10.13 -13.44
CA PRO A 92 13.70 -9.56 -14.75
C PRO A 92 12.21 -9.32 -15.01
N LEU A 93 11.89 -8.06 -15.29
CA LEU A 93 10.67 -7.54 -15.93
C LEU A 93 10.21 -8.40 -17.14
N ALA A 94 11.12 -9.20 -17.72
CA ALA A 94 10.87 -10.18 -18.77
C ALA A 94 9.77 -11.20 -18.43
N SER A 95 9.61 -11.60 -17.17
CA SER A 95 8.57 -12.57 -16.76
C SER A 95 7.15 -12.00 -16.94
N ALA A 96 6.96 -10.71 -16.64
CA ALA A 96 5.66 -10.04 -16.74
C ALA A 96 5.29 -9.70 -18.20
N MET A 97 6.29 -9.44 -19.07
CA MET A 97 6.05 -9.06 -20.46
C MET A 97 5.66 -10.24 -21.37
N ASN A 98 5.97 -11.48 -20.98
CA ASN A 98 5.66 -12.67 -21.80
C ASN A 98 4.15 -13.01 -21.87
N ASN A 99 3.33 -12.47 -20.97
CA ASN A 99 1.89 -12.77 -20.93
C ASN A 99 1.00 -11.70 -21.61
N MET A 100 1.59 -10.60 -22.11
CA MET A 100 0.82 -9.54 -22.76
C MET A 100 0.83 -9.72 -24.29
N LYS A 101 0.11 -10.72 -24.78
CA LYS A 101 -0.22 -10.81 -26.22
C LYS A 101 -1.25 -9.73 -26.54
N LEU A 102 -0.79 -8.54 -26.93
CA LEU A 102 -1.63 -7.47 -27.46
C LEU A 102 -2.24 -7.93 -28.80
N SER A 103 -3.53 -8.27 -28.82
CA SER A 103 -4.29 -8.24 -30.08
C SER A 103 -4.70 -6.79 -30.33
N ALA A 104 -4.20 -6.20 -31.41
CA ALA A 104 -4.52 -4.85 -31.82
C ALA A 104 -6.02 -4.71 -32.14
N ALA A 105 -6.76 -4.03 -31.27
CA ALA A 105 -8.03 -3.39 -31.60
C ALA A 105 -8.14 -2.12 -30.76
N GLN A 106 -8.11 -0.95 -31.40
CA GLN A 106 -8.33 0.34 -30.75
C GLN A 106 -9.82 0.54 -30.44
N PRO A 107 -10.21 0.93 -29.21
CA PRO A 107 -11.49 1.57 -28.96
C PRO A 107 -11.31 3.08 -28.72
N SER A 108 -12.17 3.86 -29.37
CA SER A 108 -12.30 5.30 -29.19
C SER A 108 -12.76 5.64 -27.76
N ILE A 109 -12.00 6.46 -27.04
CA ILE A 109 -12.35 6.93 -25.69
C ILE A 109 -13.42 8.03 -25.80
N LYS A 110 -14.61 7.77 -25.25
CA LYS A 110 -15.61 8.81 -24.96
C LYS A 110 -15.55 9.18 -23.49
N THR A 111 -15.23 10.45 -23.22
CA THR A 111 -15.11 11.05 -21.90
C THR A 111 -16.45 11.08 -21.17
N THR A 112 -16.55 10.44 -20.00
CA THR A 112 -17.56 10.77 -18.98
C THR A 112 -16.92 10.66 -17.60
N SER A 113 -16.14 11.69 -17.29
CA SER A 113 -15.20 11.78 -16.16
C SER A 113 -15.87 12.01 -14.78
N SER A 114 -17.14 12.43 -14.72
CA SER A 114 -17.65 13.05 -13.49
C SER A 114 -18.31 12.12 -12.46
N LYS A 115 -18.73 10.90 -12.82
CA LYS A 115 -19.41 9.97 -11.89
C LYS A 115 -18.48 8.97 -11.19
N LEU A 116 -17.46 8.48 -11.89
CA LEU A 116 -16.47 7.54 -11.34
C LEU A 116 -15.56 8.20 -10.29
N PHE A 117 -15.22 9.48 -10.49
CA PHE A 117 -14.38 10.22 -9.53
C PHE A 117 -15.09 10.47 -8.19
N LYS A 118 -16.44 10.62 -8.20
CA LYS A 118 -17.23 10.73 -6.97
C LYS A 118 -17.38 9.40 -6.21
N LEU A 119 -17.28 8.26 -6.90
CA LEU A 119 -17.27 6.95 -6.24
C LEU A 119 -15.92 6.69 -5.54
N PHE A 120 -14.83 7.21 -6.09
CA PHE A 120 -13.48 7.08 -5.52
C PHE A 120 -13.26 7.86 -4.22
N LEU A 121 -14.07 8.90 -3.93
CA LEU A 121 -13.98 9.64 -2.67
C LEU A 121 -14.91 9.14 -1.55
N ASN A 122 -15.95 8.37 -1.87
CA ASN A 122 -16.92 7.90 -0.86
C ASN A 122 -16.57 6.54 -0.24
N ALA A 123 -15.44 5.95 -0.60
CA ALA A 123 -14.85 4.81 0.08
C ALA A 123 -13.50 5.22 0.68
N ILE A 124 -13.51 6.17 1.61
CA ILE A 124 -12.39 6.32 2.56
C ILE A 124 -12.52 5.14 3.54
N THR A 125 -12.22 3.94 3.04
CA THR A 125 -11.84 2.82 3.89
C THR A 125 -10.48 3.21 4.49
N PHE A 126 -10.46 3.51 5.77
CA PHE A 126 -9.25 3.86 6.50
C PHE A 126 -8.25 2.69 6.42
N TYR A 127 -7.20 2.85 5.61
CA TYR A 127 -6.13 1.86 5.45
C TYR A 127 -5.08 2.07 6.54
N ILE A 128 -4.83 1.03 7.33
CA ILE A 128 -3.90 1.09 8.47
C ILE A 128 -2.60 0.43 8.02
N LYS A 129 -1.46 1.05 8.32
CA LYS A 129 -0.18 0.67 7.73
C LYS A 129 0.90 0.65 8.80
N TYR A 130 1.27 -0.56 9.22
CA TYR A 130 2.44 -0.83 10.04
C TYR A 130 3.67 -0.83 9.12
N ILE A 131 4.63 0.05 9.36
CA ILE A 131 5.89 0.05 8.60
C ILE A 131 7.03 -0.38 9.50
N ARG A 132 7.73 -1.43 9.09
CA ARG A 132 9.06 -1.78 9.60
C ARG A 132 10.09 -1.19 8.64
N ILE A 133 10.88 -0.22 9.12
CA ILE A 133 12.00 0.37 8.39
C ILE A 133 13.26 -0.40 8.78
N TYR A 134 14.03 -0.84 7.78
CA TYR A 134 15.40 -1.29 7.98
C TYR A 134 16.33 -0.12 7.67
N THR A 135 17.14 0.28 8.64
CA THR A 135 18.28 1.16 8.42
C THR A 135 19.54 0.30 8.50
N GLU A 136 20.44 0.43 7.53
CA GLU A 136 21.80 -0.12 7.62
C GLU A 136 22.56 0.47 8.82
#